data_AF-K1S8N8-F1
#
_entry.id   AF-K1S8N8-F1
#
_cell.length_a   1.000
_cell.length_b   1.000
_cell.length_c   1.000
_cell.angle_alpha   90.00
_cell.angle_beta   90.00
_cell.angle_gamma   90.00
#
_symmetry.space_group_name_H-M   'P 1'
#
loop_
_entity.id
_entity.type
_entity.pdbx_description
1 polymer ?
#
loop_
_entity_poly.entity_id
_entity_poly.type
_entity_poly.pdbx_seq_one_letter_code
_entity_poly.pdbx_strand_id
1 'polypeptide(L)'
;SDVIVAAVGENVMLCGENRERDGLKLPGKQEEYVEELLATGKPVVLVVFGGRAQVISKIAKRCAAVIQAWYPGEEGGTAVADILYGKISPSAKLSVSYPNTEVYEPICYNYSTRQDARVEWPFGYGLSYTTFAYKNLQAVKELSTASESSNIYFEVTNTGKFVPMR
;
A
#
# COMPACT_ATOMS: atom_id res chain seq x y z
N SER A 1 -1.78 12.04 24.48
CA SER A 1 -1.14 11.69 23.20
C SER A 1 -1.46 12.78 22.20
N ASP A 2 -0.43 13.24 21.48
CA ASP A 2 -0.54 14.24 20.41
C ASP A 2 -0.83 13.60 19.05
N VAL A 3 -0.45 12.32 18.91
CA VAL A 3 -0.73 11.46 17.76
C VAL A 3 -1.12 10.08 18.30
N ILE A 4 -2.00 9.38 17.59
CA ILE A 4 -2.40 8.00 17.88
C ILE A 4 -1.85 7.09 16.79
N VAL A 5 -1.12 6.03 17.17
CA VAL A 5 -0.73 4.96 16.25
C VAL A 5 -1.65 3.77 16.49
N ALA A 6 -2.52 3.48 15.53
CA ALA A 6 -3.51 2.40 15.61
C ALA A 6 -3.00 1.18 14.84
N ALA A 7 -2.56 0.15 15.56
CA ALA A 7 -2.20 -1.14 14.97
C ALA A 7 -3.45 -2.00 14.81
N VAL A 8 -3.86 -2.24 13.56
CA VAL A 8 -5.08 -2.99 13.22
C VAL A 8 -4.79 -4.00 12.12
N GLY A 9 -5.71 -4.93 11.91
CA GLY A 9 -5.61 -5.88 10.80
C GLY A 9 -5.96 -7.30 11.20
N GLU A 10 -5.32 -8.24 10.53
CA GLU A 10 -5.59 -9.66 10.69
C GLU A 10 -4.57 -10.33 11.62
N ASN A 11 -5.03 -11.34 12.35
CA ASN A 11 -4.15 -12.31 12.99
C ASN A 11 -3.66 -13.31 11.93
N VAL A 12 -2.43 -13.81 12.06
CA VAL A 12 -1.87 -14.86 11.19
C VAL A 12 -2.78 -16.07 11.01
N MET A 13 -3.60 -16.42 12.01
CA MET A 13 -4.60 -17.50 11.96
C MET A 13 -5.75 -17.26 10.98
N LEU A 14 -5.92 -16.03 10.50
CA LEU A 14 -6.90 -15.65 9.48
C LEU A 14 -6.31 -15.68 8.06
N CYS A 15 -5.03 -16.04 7.91
CA CYS A 15 -4.30 -16.06 6.64
C CYS A 15 -3.52 -17.37 6.48
N GLY A 16 -3.32 -17.80 5.23
CA GLY A 16 -2.58 -19.01 4.89
C GLY A 16 -3.49 -20.15 4.43
N GLU A 17 -2.94 -21.35 4.41
CA GLU A 17 -3.63 -22.55 3.91
C GLU A 17 -4.91 -22.84 4.70
N ASN A 18 -5.98 -23.15 3.96
CA ASN A 18 -7.29 -23.52 4.50
C ASN A 18 -7.91 -22.48 5.47
N ARG A 19 -7.59 -21.19 5.26
CA ARG A 19 -8.08 -20.06 6.06
C ARG A 19 -8.78 -19.04 5.17
N GLU A 20 -9.95 -19.45 4.68
CA GLU A 20 -10.85 -18.60 3.90
C GLU A 20 -11.64 -17.66 4.83
N ARG A 21 -12.00 -16.49 4.30
CA ARG A 21 -12.85 -15.52 5.01
C ARG A 21 -14.00 -15.13 4.10
N ASP A 22 -15.19 -15.00 4.68
CA ASP A 22 -16.39 -14.52 3.99
C ASP A 22 -16.36 -13.01 3.66
N GLY A 23 -15.30 -12.30 4.07
CA GLY A 23 -15.19 -10.86 3.88
C GLY A 23 -13.76 -10.34 4.01
N LEU A 24 -13.55 -9.14 3.46
CA LEU A 24 -12.24 -8.46 3.36
C LEU A 24 -12.09 -7.27 4.32
N LYS A 25 -13.13 -6.95 5.09
CA LYS A 25 -13.08 -5.91 6.13
C LYS A 25 -12.16 -6.27 7.29
N LEU A 26 -11.79 -5.28 8.09
CA LEU A 26 -11.04 -5.51 9.32
C LEU A 26 -11.85 -6.44 10.25
N PRO A 27 -11.22 -7.46 10.86
CA PRO A 27 -11.95 -8.42 11.66
C PRO A 27 -12.41 -7.83 13.01
N GLY A 28 -13.57 -8.31 13.47
CA GLY A 28 -14.15 -7.90 14.75
C GLY A 28 -14.60 -6.43 14.75
N LYS A 29 -14.35 -5.73 15.85
CA LYS A 29 -14.75 -4.32 16.06
C LYS A 29 -13.67 -3.31 15.72
N GLN A 30 -12.67 -3.70 14.93
CA GLN A 30 -11.52 -2.83 14.65
C GLN A 30 -11.90 -1.59 13.85
N GLU A 31 -12.88 -1.65 12.95
CA GLU A 31 -13.40 -0.46 12.27
C GLU A 31 -14.05 0.51 13.28
N GLU A 32 -14.94 0.01 14.14
CA GLU A 32 -15.58 0.79 15.23
C GLU A 32 -14.53 1.43 16.14
N TYR A 33 -13.51 0.65 16.53
CA TYR A 33 -12.39 1.15 17.32
C TYR A 33 -11.66 2.32 16.63
N VAL A 34 -11.35 2.20 15.32
CA VAL A 34 -10.71 3.28 14.58
C VAL A 34 -11.61 4.51 14.45
N GLU A 35 -12.93 4.32 14.30
CA GLU A 35 -13.89 5.44 14.31
C GLU A 35 -13.87 6.19 15.65
N GLU A 36 -13.83 5.48 16.78
CA GLU A 36 -13.70 6.10 18.10
C GLU A 36 -12.40 6.88 18.25
N LEU A 37 -11.28 6.37 17.73
CA LEU A 37 -10.00 7.09 17.72
C LEU A 37 -10.07 8.36 16.88
N LEU A 38 -10.67 8.30 15.69
CA LEU A 38 -10.88 9.45 14.81
C LEU A 38 -11.78 10.51 15.47
N ALA A 39 -12.81 10.09 16.20
CA ALA A 39 -13.72 10.98 16.92
C ALA A 39 -13.04 11.81 18.02
N THR A 40 -11.84 11.40 18.48
CA THR A 40 -11.05 12.19 19.43
C THR A 40 -10.48 13.48 18.83
N GLY A 41 -10.51 13.64 17.49
CA GLY A 41 -9.92 14.77 16.78
C GLY A 41 -8.40 14.76 16.69
N LYS A 42 -7.74 13.72 17.23
CA LYS A 42 -6.29 13.56 17.14
C LYS A 42 -5.89 12.95 15.80
N PRO A 43 -4.70 13.30 15.26
CA PRO A 43 -4.14 12.60 14.11
C PRO A 43 -3.97 11.10 14.40
N VAL A 44 -4.60 10.26 13.57
CA VAL A 44 -4.47 8.80 13.63
C VAL A 44 -3.56 8.32 12.51
N VAL A 45 -2.50 7.59 12.85
CA VAL A 45 -1.66 6.83 11.93
C VAL A 45 -2.08 5.37 11.99
N LEU A 46 -2.63 4.85 10.89
CA LEU A 46 -3.10 3.48 10.80
C LEU A 46 -1.94 2.57 10.36
N VAL A 47 -1.58 1.58 11.17
CA VAL A 47 -0.62 0.54 10.80
C VAL A 47 -1.40 -0.75 10.60
N VAL A 48 -1.44 -1.22 9.35
CA VAL A 48 -2.31 -2.31 8.91
C VAL A 48 -1.50 -3.59 8.75
N PHE A 49 -1.94 -4.63 9.43
CA PHE A 49 -1.38 -5.98 9.40
C PHE A 49 -2.29 -6.93 8.64
N GLY A 50 -1.73 -7.93 7.98
CA GLY A 50 -2.52 -8.97 7.31
C GLY A 50 -1.81 -9.59 6.13
N GLY A 51 -2.38 -10.70 5.64
CA GLY A 51 -1.80 -11.49 4.55
C GLY A 51 -2.47 -11.25 3.19
N ARG A 52 -3.47 -10.37 3.13
CA ARG A 52 -4.25 -10.07 1.93
C ARG A 52 -4.65 -8.60 1.86
N ALA A 53 -5.14 -8.19 0.69
CA ALA A 53 -5.81 -6.91 0.54
C ALA A 53 -7.05 -6.85 1.43
N GLN A 54 -7.24 -5.72 2.12
CA GLN A 54 -8.36 -5.48 3.03
C GLN A 54 -9.12 -4.22 2.60
N VAL A 55 -10.44 -4.22 2.84
CA VAL A 55 -11.30 -3.06 2.54
C VAL A 55 -11.21 -2.07 3.69
N ILE A 56 -10.32 -1.08 3.54
CA ILE A 56 -10.05 -0.09 4.59
C ILE A 56 -10.23 1.37 4.13
N SER A 57 -10.65 1.58 2.87
CA SER A 57 -10.69 2.90 2.23
C SER A 57 -11.46 3.96 3.03
N LYS A 58 -12.60 3.58 3.65
CA LYS A 58 -13.45 4.49 4.42
C LYS A 58 -12.77 5.07 5.67
N ILE A 59 -12.01 4.24 6.41
CA ILE A 59 -11.28 4.69 7.60
C ILE A 59 -9.92 5.30 7.21
N ALA A 60 -9.24 4.72 6.23
CA ALA A 60 -7.92 5.15 5.76
C ALA A 60 -7.92 6.60 5.27
N LYS A 61 -8.94 7.03 4.50
CA LYS A 61 -9.07 8.39 3.97
C LYS A 61 -9.20 9.48 5.04
N ARG A 62 -9.55 9.12 6.26
CA ARG A 62 -9.69 10.03 7.40
C ARG A 62 -8.51 9.96 8.38
N CYS A 63 -7.64 8.97 8.21
CA CYS A 63 -6.40 8.88 8.96
C CYS A 63 -5.37 9.90 8.42
N ALA A 64 -4.47 10.36 9.29
CA ALA A 64 -3.38 11.25 8.89
C ALA A 64 -2.33 10.53 8.02
N ALA A 65 -2.13 9.24 8.26
CA ALA A 65 -1.29 8.38 7.44
C ALA A 65 -1.73 6.91 7.56
N VAL A 66 -1.34 6.10 6.58
CA VAL A 66 -1.55 4.64 6.57
C VAL A 66 -0.25 3.95 6.16
N ILE A 67 0.15 2.95 6.94
CA ILE A 67 1.29 2.06 6.65
C ILE A 67 0.74 0.65 6.51
N GLN A 68 0.92 0.05 5.33
CA GLN A 68 0.67 -1.37 5.13
C GLN A 68 1.93 -2.15 5.54
N ALA A 69 1.87 -2.83 6.69
CA ALA A 69 2.99 -3.55 7.29
C ALA A 69 3.01 -5.05 6.95
N TRP A 70 1.91 -5.60 6.42
CA TRP A 70 1.73 -7.04 6.18
C TRP A 70 1.92 -7.87 7.46
N TYR A 71 2.61 -9.00 7.40
CA TYR A 71 3.20 -9.67 8.56
C TYR A 71 4.72 -9.44 8.52
N PRO A 72 5.23 -8.41 9.22
CA PRO A 72 6.59 -7.90 8.98
C PRO A 72 7.72 -8.74 9.62
N GLY A 73 7.44 -9.97 10.06
CA GLY A 73 8.42 -10.86 10.69
C GLY A 73 8.80 -10.45 12.11
N GLU A 74 9.84 -11.10 12.64
CA GLU A 74 10.28 -10.96 14.04
C GLU A 74 10.77 -9.55 14.39
N GLU A 75 11.53 -8.92 13.49
CA GLU A 75 12.00 -7.53 13.63
C GLU A 75 11.02 -6.50 13.04
N GLY A 76 9.78 -6.91 12.80
CA GLY A 76 8.79 -6.08 12.13
C GLY A 76 8.40 -4.83 12.92
N GLY A 77 8.39 -4.91 14.26
CA GLY A 77 8.17 -3.75 15.12
C GLY A 77 9.26 -2.69 14.96
N THR A 78 10.53 -3.11 14.93
CA THR A 78 11.69 -2.25 14.70
C THR A 78 11.60 -1.60 13.32
N ALA A 79 11.31 -2.38 12.28
CA ALA A 79 11.19 -1.88 10.92
C ALA A 79 10.07 -0.84 10.75
N VAL A 80 8.89 -1.08 11.34
CA VAL A 80 7.78 -0.13 11.31
C VAL A 80 8.12 1.15 12.09
N ALA A 81 8.79 1.03 13.24
CA ALA A 81 9.25 2.18 14.00
C ALA A 81 10.25 3.03 13.20
N ASP A 82 11.21 2.41 12.52
CA ASP A 82 12.19 3.12 11.70
C ASP A 82 11.56 3.89 10.54
N ILE A 83 10.46 3.38 9.96
CA ILE A 83 9.63 4.11 9.01
C ILE A 83 8.94 5.30 9.71
N LEU A 84 8.22 5.06 10.81
CA LEU A 84 7.47 6.10 11.53
C LEU A 84 8.34 7.27 12.01
N TYR A 85 9.57 6.98 12.45
CA TYR A 85 10.55 7.99 12.86
C TYR A 85 11.34 8.60 11.70
N GLY A 86 11.10 8.16 10.47
CA GLY A 86 11.78 8.67 9.29
C GLY A 86 13.26 8.29 9.20
N LYS A 87 13.71 7.25 9.92
CA LYS A 87 15.06 6.70 9.73
C LYS A 87 15.21 6.07 8.35
N ILE A 88 14.14 5.46 7.86
CA ILE A 88 14.05 4.94 6.49
C ILE A 88 12.79 5.48 5.80
N SER A 89 12.89 5.84 4.52
CA SER A 89 11.70 6.17 3.73
C SER A 89 10.99 4.88 3.31
N PRO A 90 9.65 4.81 3.38
CA PRO A 90 8.93 3.74 2.71
C PRO A 90 9.22 3.82 1.19
N SER A 91 9.46 2.65 0.61
CA SER A 91 9.80 2.48 -0.82
C SER A 91 8.98 1.40 -1.52
N ALA A 92 8.29 0.55 -0.74
CA ALA A 92 7.52 -0.57 -1.25
C ALA A 92 6.35 -0.13 -2.11
N LYS A 93 6.00 -0.97 -3.09
CA LYS A 93 4.82 -0.85 -3.94
C LYS A 93 3.94 -2.09 -3.77
N LEU A 94 2.63 -1.91 -3.83
CA LEU A 94 1.66 -3.00 -3.71
C LEU A 94 1.81 -4.01 -4.87
N SER A 95 1.89 -5.29 -4.54
CA SER A 95 1.88 -6.40 -5.51
C SER A 95 0.47 -6.91 -5.83
N VAL A 96 -0.56 -6.38 -5.18
CA VAL A 96 -1.98 -6.67 -5.40
C VAL A 96 -2.79 -5.38 -5.33
N SER A 97 -3.88 -5.29 -6.10
CA SER A 97 -4.81 -4.16 -6.01
C SER A 97 -5.64 -4.26 -4.72
N TYR A 98 -5.80 -3.13 -4.02
CA TYR A 98 -6.68 -3.05 -2.86
C TYR A 98 -8.07 -2.55 -3.25
N PRO A 99 -9.14 -3.23 -2.80
CA PRO A 99 -10.49 -2.81 -3.13
C PRO A 99 -11.03 -1.74 -2.16
N ASN A 100 -11.97 -0.92 -2.66
CA ASN A 100 -12.75 0.04 -1.86
C ASN A 100 -14.05 -0.56 -1.31
N THR A 101 -14.42 -1.76 -1.73
CA THR A 101 -15.63 -2.50 -1.35
C THR A 101 -15.33 -3.99 -1.24
N GLU A 102 -16.18 -4.76 -0.58
CA GLU A 102 -16.02 -6.22 -0.58
C GLU A 102 -16.19 -6.77 -2.00
N VAL A 103 -15.29 -7.68 -2.37
CA VAL A 103 -15.24 -8.33 -3.68
C VAL A 103 -15.13 -9.83 -3.47
N TYR A 104 -15.92 -10.59 -4.23
CA TYR A 104 -15.99 -12.06 -4.19
C TYR A 104 -15.42 -12.70 -5.45
N GLU A 105 -14.66 -11.93 -6.22
CA GLU A 105 -14.00 -12.32 -7.45
C GLU A 105 -12.63 -11.62 -7.52
N PRO A 106 -11.67 -12.15 -8.29
CA PRO A 106 -10.35 -11.54 -8.41
C PRO A 106 -10.41 -10.16 -9.07
N ILE A 107 -9.69 -9.19 -8.49
CA ILE A 107 -9.45 -7.88 -9.09
C ILE A 107 -7.97 -7.73 -9.49
N CYS A 108 -7.69 -7.81 -10.78
CA CYS A 108 -6.33 -7.74 -11.31
C CYS A 108 -6.17 -6.54 -12.25
N TYR A 109 -4.99 -5.91 -12.21
CA TYR A 109 -4.70 -4.71 -13.01
C TYR A 109 -4.70 -4.96 -14.53
N ASN A 110 -4.57 -6.22 -14.96
CA ASN A 110 -4.42 -6.63 -16.35
C ASN A 110 -5.66 -7.32 -16.95
N TYR A 111 -6.81 -7.29 -16.27
CA TYR A 111 -8.05 -7.90 -16.78
C TYR A 111 -8.76 -7.05 -17.83
N SER A 112 -8.50 -5.74 -17.87
CA SER A 112 -9.16 -4.82 -18.79
C SER A 112 -8.27 -3.62 -19.07
N THR A 113 -8.54 -2.94 -20.19
CA THR A 113 -7.92 -1.65 -20.52
C THR A 113 -8.45 -0.51 -19.65
N ARG A 114 -9.61 -0.71 -18.99
CA ARG A 114 -10.19 0.23 -18.04
C ARG A 114 -9.89 -0.22 -16.62
N GLN A 115 -9.49 0.73 -15.77
CA GLN A 115 -9.33 0.47 -14.35
C GLN A 115 -10.69 0.12 -13.73
N ASP A 116 -10.72 -0.96 -12.95
CA ASP A 116 -11.90 -1.35 -12.19
C ASP A 116 -12.19 -0.29 -11.10
N ALA A 117 -13.41 0.26 -11.11
CA ALA A 117 -13.84 1.32 -10.19
C ALA A 117 -13.85 0.86 -8.71
N ARG A 118 -13.78 -0.45 -8.46
CA ARG A 118 -13.67 -1.03 -7.13
C ARG A 118 -12.26 -0.99 -6.57
N VAL A 119 -11.25 -0.62 -7.35
CA VAL A 119 -9.85 -0.51 -6.88
C VAL A 119 -9.63 0.85 -6.22
N GLU A 120 -9.27 0.86 -4.94
CA GLU A 120 -8.85 2.06 -4.21
C GLU A 120 -7.37 2.37 -4.44
N TRP A 121 -6.51 1.38 -4.20
CA TRP A 121 -5.07 1.50 -4.42
C TRP A 121 -4.64 0.45 -5.44
N PRO A 122 -4.17 0.86 -6.63
CA PRO A 122 -3.85 -0.07 -7.70
C PRO A 122 -2.57 -0.86 -7.42
N PHE A 123 -2.39 -1.96 -8.14
CA PHE A 123 -1.09 -2.61 -8.29
C PHE A 123 0.00 -1.57 -8.61
N GLY A 124 1.16 -1.70 -7.98
CA GLY A 124 2.28 -0.76 -8.13
C GLY A 124 2.12 0.54 -7.33
N TYR A 125 1.01 0.76 -6.61
CA TYR A 125 0.85 1.92 -5.75
C TYR A 125 1.74 1.85 -4.51
N GLY A 126 2.32 2.99 -4.13
CA GLY A 126 3.08 3.14 -2.90
C GLY A 126 3.71 4.51 -2.85
N LEU A 127 3.72 5.13 -1.67
CA LEU A 127 4.25 6.48 -1.47
C LEU A 127 5.68 6.43 -0.90
N SER A 128 6.31 7.59 -0.87
CA SER A 128 7.62 7.83 -0.25
C SER A 128 7.57 9.15 0.52
N TYR A 129 8.49 9.35 1.46
CA TYR A 129 8.67 10.66 2.10
C TYR A 129 9.29 11.71 1.17
N THR A 130 9.68 11.32 -0.04
CA THR A 130 10.06 12.22 -1.13
C THR A 130 9.19 12.01 -2.37
N THR A 131 9.37 12.89 -3.35
CA THR A 131 8.70 12.82 -4.66
C THR A 131 9.72 12.51 -5.75
N PHE A 132 9.27 11.83 -6.80
CA PHE A 132 10.09 11.50 -7.96
C PHE A 132 9.46 12.02 -9.24
N ALA A 133 10.29 12.56 -10.14
CA ALA A 133 9.90 12.96 -11.47
C ALA A 133 10.51 12.00 -12.51
N TYR A 134 9.71 11.68 -13.53
CA TYR A 134 10.08 10.82 -14.65
C TYR A 134 10.10 11.67 -15.92
N LYS A 135 11.21 11.67 -16.67
CA LYS A 135 11.39 12.53 -17.85
C LYS A 135 12.12 11.82 -18.98
N ASN A 136 12.09 12.44 -20.16
CA ASN A 136 12.90 12.05 -21.32
C ASN A 136 12.76 10.57 -21.71
N LEU A 137 11.51 10.08 -21.81
CA LEU A 137 11.24 8.73 -22.28
C LEU A 137 11.73 8.59 -23.74
N GLN A 138 12.70 7.71 -23.93
CA GLN A 138 13.25 7.33 -25.22
C GLN A 138 12.93 5.86 -25.46
N ALA A 139 12.10 5.61 -26.46
CA ALA A 139 11.75 4.26 -26.90
C ALA A 139 11.97 4.15 -28.40
N VAL A 140 12.33 2.95 -28.85
CA VAL A 140 12.41 2.65 -30.27
C VAL A 140 11.01 2.73 -30.87
N LYS A 141 10.84 3.56 -31.91
CA LYS A 141 9.51 3.81 -32.53
C LYS A 141 9.02 2.63 -33.36
N GLU A 142 9.93 1.93 -34.02
CA GLU A 142 9.64 0.78 -34.87
C GLU A 142 10.62 -0.33 -34.57
N LEU A 143 10.10 -1.54 -34.33
CA LEU A 143 10.89 -2.69 -33.97
C LEU A 143 10.58 -3.85 -34.92
N SER A 144 11.64 -4.40 -35.51
CA SER A 144 11.55 -5.64 -36.26
C SER A 144 11.39 -6.81 -35.29
N THR A 145 10.54 -7.77 -35.64
CA THR A 145 10.38 -9.04 -34.91
C THR A 145 11.65 -9.90 -34.94
N ALA A 146 12.62 -9.58 -35.80
CA ALA A 146 13.93 -10.22 -35.84
C ALA A 146 14.96 -9.61 -34.87
N SER A 147 14.61 -8.53 -34.16
CA SER A 147 15.53 -7.87 -33.22
C SER A 147 15.70 -8.71 -31.95
N GLU A 148 16.94 -8.95 -31.50
CA GLU A 148 17.22 -9.73 -30.29
C GLU A 148 16.87 -8.99 -29.00
N SER A 149 17.01 -7.66 -29.00
CA SER A 149 16.71 -6.82 -27.84
C SER A 149 16.34 -5.40 -28.25
N SER A 150 15.78 -4.64 -27.31
CA SER A 150 15.41 -3.25 -27.51
C SER A 150 15.50 -2.51 -26.19
N ASN A 151 16.02 -1.29 -26.23
CA ASN A 151 16.19 -0.49 -25.02
C ASN A 151 15.11 0.60 -24.94
N ILE A 152 14.63 0.80 -23.72
CA ILE A 152 13.77 1.92 -23.35
C ILE A 152 14.48 2.65 -22.22
N TYR A 153 14.67 3.95 -22.36
CA TYR A 153 15.34 4.80 -21.39
C TYR A 153 14.41 5.88 -20.89
N PHE A 154 14.52 6.23 -19.63
CA PHE A 154 13.93 7.44 -19.07
C PHE A 154 14.75 7.87 -17.86
N GLU A 155 14.66 9.14 -17.52
CA GLU A 155 15.34 9.72 -16.37
C GLU A 155 14.41 9.69 -15.15
N VAL A 156 14.95 9.34 -14.00
CA VAL A 156 14.27 9.43 -12.70
C VAL A 156 15.04 10.39 -11.81
N THR A 157 14.37 11.41 -11.29
CA THR A 157 14.96 12.41 -10.40
C THR A 157 14.21 12.45 -9.08
N ASN A 158 14.91 12.37 -7.95
CA ASN A 158 14.35 12.73 -6.65
C ASN A 158 14.16 14.26 -6.61
N THR A 159 12.92 14.72 -6.49
CA THR A 159 12.56 16.15 -6.51
C THR A 159 12.19 16.70 -5.13
N GLY A 160 12.12 15.85 -4.11
CA GLY A 160 11.82 16.27 -2.74
C GLY A 160 13.07 16.49 -1.89
N LYS A 161 12.84 16.81 -0.61
CA LYS A 161 13.91 17.12 0.35
C LYS A 161 14.45 15.89 1.09
N PHE A 162 13.67 14.81 1.14
CA PHE A 162 14.07 13.59 1.82
C PHE A 162 15.01 12.80 0.90
N VAL A 163 16.19 12.46 1.40
CA VAL A 163 17.14 11.58 0.71
C VAL A 163 16.96 10.19 1.32
N PRO A 164 16.43 9.20 0.58
CA PRO A 164 16.37 7.83 1.05
C PRO A 164 17.79 7.38 1.41
N MET A 165 18.00 6.87 2.63
CA MET A 165 19.25 6.17 2.94
C MET A 165 19.39 4.98 1.98
N ARG A 166 20.62 4.74 1.50
CA ARG A 166 20.94 3.64 0.59
C ARG A 166 20.82 2.30 1.27
#